data_AF-A0A7V1A778-F1
#
_entry.id   AF-A0A7V1A778-F1
#
_cell.length_a   1.000
_cell.length_b   1.000
_cell.length_c   1.000
_cell.angle_alpha   90.00
_cell.angle_beta   90.00
_cell.angle_gamma   90.00
#
_symmetry.space_group_name_H-M   'P 1'
#
loop_
_entity.id
_entity.type
_entity.pdbx_description
1 polymer ?
#
loop_
_entity_poly.entity_id
_entity_poly.type
_entity_poly.pdbx_seq_one_letter_code
_entity_poly.pdbx_strand_id
1 'polypeptide(L)'
;MPVILQTRLPEQQTGAPRLPGTGPCGAEDWLLMDEAYAPQMAYREALLAERPEAVFYQSETAKPAVSELLEHALALLPRFGFGIDTKAVVCPDGRKVMLDRSQPLWTLAHLVQEDLCILQKRGDEHVLNAAALCFPANWRLADKIEQPLTAIHSPVAEYNADIARRVQRLFNGVRAGRPLWRFNKLRYADADLHQPRRRETGSDMPFTRSERQCILRLPESDAVVFTIHTYVVRDGDTVA
;
A
#
# COMPACT_ATOMS: atom_id res chain seq x y z
N MET A 1 7.89 -17.14 -11.27
CA MET A 1 7.53 -15.87 -10.59
C MET A 1 7.59 -14.78 -11.63
N PRO A 2 6.56 -13.92 -11.74
CA PRO A 2 6.54 -12.87 -12.74
C PRO A 2 7.62 -11.83 -12.42
N VAL A 3 8.38 -11.40 -13.43
CA VAL A 3 9.31 -10.27 -13.31
C VAL A 3 8.56 -9.03 -13.79
N ILE A 4 8.19 -8.17 -12.85
CA ILE A 4 7.41 -6.95 -13.11
C ILE A 4 8.25 -5.78 -12.64
N LEU A 5 8.76 -5.00 -13.58
CA LEU A 5 9.70 -3.90 -13.31
C LEU A 5 9.13 -2.60 -13.88
N GLN A 6 9.31 -1.52 -13.13
CA GLN A 6 9.24 -0.18 -13.67
C GLN A 6 10.54 0.17 -14.39
N THR A 7 10.46 1.13 -15.31
CA THR A 7 11.61 1.60 -16.09
C THR A 7 12.61 2.36 -15.21
N ARG A 8 12.09 3.14 -14.24
CA ARG A 8 12.90 3.93 -13.31
C ARG A 8 12.12 4.22 -12.04
N LEU A 9 12.84 4.58 -10.97
CA LEU A 9 12.21 5.14 -9.77
C LEU A 9 11.73 6.58 -10.03
N PRO A 10 10.65 7.02 -9.37
CA PRO A 10 10.30 8.44 -9.32
C PRO A 10 11.46 9.26 -8.76
N GLU A 11 11.67 10.47 -9.28
CA GLU A 11 12.76 11.36 -8.86
C GLU A 11 12.78 11.57 -7.34
N GLN A 12 11.60 11.72 -6.73
CA GLN A 12 11.42 11.93 -5.30
C GLN A 12 11.82 10.71 -4.44
N GLN A 13 12.02 9.53 -5.05
CA GLN A 13 12.42 8.28 -4.38
C GLN A 13 13.89 7.88 -4.69
N THR A 14 14.62 8.69 -5.44
CA THR A 14 16.03 8.45 -5.78
C THR A 14 16.99 8.69 -4.60
N GLY A 15 16.61 9.56 -3.64
CA GLY A 15 17.42 9.87 -2.46
C GLY A 15 17.48 8.78 -1.38
N ALA A 16 18.18 9.04 -0.28
CA ALA A 16 18.20 8.16 0.90
C ALA A 16 16.98 8.43 1.80
N PRO A 17 16.16 7.41 2.12
CA PRO A 17 14.99 7.59 2.98
C PRO A 17 15.40 7.90 4.43
N ARG A 18 14.57 8.68 5.13
CA ARG A 18 14.71 8.97 6.57
C ARG A 18 13.58 8.34 7.37
N LEU A 19 13.77 8.15 8.68
CA LEU A 19 12.75 7.60 9.59
C LEU A 19 12.33 8.64 10.65
N PRO A 20 11.03 9.03 10.77
CA PRO A 20 9.92 8.63 9.90
C PRO A 20 9.93 9.32 8.52
N GLY A 21 10.65 10.44 8.36
CA GLY A 21 10.95 11.07 7.06
C GLY A 21 9.73 11.39 6.20
N THR A 22 8.73 12.08 6.75
CA THR A 22 7.48 12.40 6.05
C THR A 22 7.49 13.79 5.43
N GLY A 23 6.81 13.93 4.29
CA GLY A 23 6.50 15.19 3.62
C GLY A 23 5.00 15.36 3.36
N PRO A 24 4.55 16.56 2.97
CA PRO A 24 3.16 16.80 2.59
C PRO A 24 2.81 16.06 1.30
N CYS A 25 1.62 15.45 1.26
CA CYS A 25 1.02 14.85 0.06
C CYS A 25 -0.19 15.72 -0.35
N GLY A 26 -0.43 15.89 -1.65
CA GLY A 26 -1.67 16.52 -2.10
C GLY A 26 -2.87 15.69 -1.69
N ALA A 27 -4.02 16.35 -1.44
CA ALA A 27 -5.23 15.71 -0.91
C ALA A 27 -5.71 14.53 -1.77
N GLU A 28 -5.41 14.58 -3.06
CA GLU A 28 -5.79 13.58 -4.05
C GLU A 28 -4.60 12.73 -4.51
N ASP A 29 -3.36 12.96 -4.05
CA ASP A 29 -2.16 12.32 -4.58
C ASP A 29 -1.78 11.01 -3.86
N TRP A 30 -2.73 10.39 -3.16
CA TRP A 30 -2.50 9.18 -2.37
C TRP A 30 -2.71 7.87 -3.15
N LEU A 31 -3.31 7.96 -4.35
CA LEU A 31 -3.30 6.93 -5.38
C LEU A 31 -2.38 7.34 -6.53
N LEU A 32 -1.72 6.38 -7.14
CA LEU A 32 -0.90 6.49 -8.33
C LEU A 32 -1.25 5.36 -9.32
N MET A 33 -0.91 5.60 -10.58
CA MET A 33 -0.91 4.59 -11.61
C MET A 33 0.34 4.77 -12.46
N ASP A 34 1.07 3.71 -12.70
CA ASP A 34 2.31 3.72 -13.50
C ASP A 34 2.26 2.71 -14.66
N GLU A 35 3.35 2.63 -15.43
CA GLU A 35 3.44 1.76 -16.60
C GLU A 35 3.34 0.25 -16.28
N ALA A 36 3.53 -0.13 -15.01
CA ALA A 36 3.44 -1.50 -14.55
C ALA A 36 2.03 -1.89 -14.09
N TYR A 37 1.02 -1.02 -14.25
CA TYR A 37 -0.37 -1.27 -13.83
C TYR A 37 -0.89 -2.65 -14.25
N ALA A 38 -0.95 -2.91 -15.57
CA ALA A 38 -1.54 -4.15 -16.09
C ALA A 38 -0.86 -5.43 -15.54
N PRO A 39 0.48 -5.59 -15.61
CA PRO A 39 1.12 -6.78 -15.06
C PRO A 39 1.04 -6.87 -13.53
N GLN A 40 1.09 -5.75 -12.80
CA GLN A 40 0.91 -5.76 -11.34
C GLN A 40 -0.50 -6.22 -10.97
N MET A 41 -1.53 -5.67 -11.61
CA MET A 41 -2.92 -6.03 -11.30
C MET A 41 -3.22 -7.49 -11.65
N ALA A 42 -2.68 -8.02 -12.76
CA ALA A 42 -2.80 -9.43 -13.09
C ALA A 42 -2.17 -10.33 -12.01
N TYR A 43 -0.99 -9.96 -11.50
CA TYR A 43 -0.36 -10.73 -10.42
C TYR A 43 -1.13 -10.64 -9.10
N ARG A 44 -1.66 -9.45 -8.80
CA ARG A 44 -2.52 -9.22 -7.65
C ARG A 44 -3.80 -10.07 -7.70
N GLU A 45 -4.49 -10.12 -8.84
CA GLU A 45 -5.68 -10.96 -9.02
C GLU A 45 -5.37 -12.44 -8.79
N ALA A 46 -4.21 -12.92 -9.29
CA ALA A 46 -3.76 -14.28 -9.02
C ALA A 46 -3.53 -14.54 -7.53
N LEU A 47 -2.89 -13.62 -6.80
CA LEU A 47 -2.68 -13.75 -5.35
C LEU A 47 -4.00 -13.75 -4.57
N LEU A 48 -4.94 -12.87 -4.92
CA LEU A 48 -6.27 -12.80 -4.30
C LEU A 48 -7.08 -14.08 -4.56
N ALA A 49 -6.95 -14.67 -5.75
CA ALA A 49 -7.64 -15.91 -6.10
C ALA A 49 -7.01 -17.16 -5.45
N GLU A 50 -5.69 -17.25 -5.44
CA GLU A 50 -4.96 -18.46 -5.02
C GLU A 50 -4.68 -18.51 -3.52
N ARG A 51 -4.49 -17.35 -2.87
CA ARG A 51 -4.04 -17.24 -1.48
C ARG A 51 -4.68 -16.07 -0.73
N PRO A 52 -6.01 -15.90 -0.77
CA PRO A 52 -6.70 -14.74 -0.19
C PRO A 52 -6.33 -14.53 1.28
N GLU A 53 -6.20 -15.60 2.07
CA GLU A 53 -5.86 -15.54 3.50
C GLU A 53 -4.44 -15.01 3.79
N ALA A 54 -3.54 -15.04 2.80
CA ALA A 54 -2.18 -14.52 2.94
C ALA A 54 -2.09 -13.02 2.64
N VAL A 55 -3.01 -12.48 1.85
CA VAL A 55 -2.94 -11.12 1.29
C VAL A 55 -4.13 -10.24 1.64
N PHE A 56 -5.21 -10.81 2.16
CA PHE A 56 -6.45 -10.08 2.41
C PHE A 56 -7.03 -10.39 3.78
N TYR A 57 -7.43 -9.34 4.49
CA TYR A 57 -8.25 -9.44 5.68
C TYR A 57 -9.10 -8.18 5.84
N GLN A 58 -10.34 -8.32 6.27
CA GLN A 58 -11.18 -7.20 6.66
C GLN A 58 -12.03 -7.59 7.88
N SER A 59 -11.86 -6.89 9.00
CA SER A 59 -12.77 -7.03 10.13
C SER A 59 -14.12 -6.37 9.81
N GLU A 60 -15.21 -6.87 10.41
CA GLU A 60 -16.53 -6.23 10.29
C GLU A 60 -16.50 -4.76 10.74
N THR A 61 -15.71 -4.45 11.77
CA THR A 61 -15.54 -3.08 12.29
C THR A 61 -14.90 -2.12 11.30
N ALA A 62 -14.10 -2.63 10.34
CA ALA A 62 -13.46 -1.82 9.31
C ALA A 62 -14.39 -1.49 8.14
N LYS A 63 -15.51 -2.20 7.98
CA LYS A 63 -16.39 -2.08 6.80
C LYS A 63 -16.87 -0.65 6.52
N PRO A 64 -17.25 0.19 7.51
CA PRO A 64 -17.62 1.57 7.26
C PRO A 64 -16.45 2.40 6.68
N ALA A 65 -15.27 2.30 7.30
CA ALA A 65 -14.07 3.01 6.85
C ALA A 65 -13.63 2.59 5.44
N VAL A 66 -13.71 1.30 5.14
CA VAL A 66 -13.38 0.80 3.80
C VAL A 66 -14.43 1.22 2.76
N SER A 67 -15.71 1.27 3.14
CA SER A 67 -16.78 1.76 2.24
C SER A 67 -16.55 3.23 1.87
N GLU A 68 -16.20 4.05 2.86
CA GLU A 68 -15.79 5.43 2.64
C GLU A 68 -14.55 5.51 1.73
N LEU A 69 -13.51 4.72 2.00
CA LEU A 69 -12.30 4.66 1.16
C LEU A 69 -12.63 4.31 -0.30
N LEU A 70 -13.57 3.38 -0.53
CA LEU A 70 -14.01 3.03 -1.88
C LEU A 70 -14.57 4.23 -2.62
N GLU A 71 -15.45 5.01 -2.00
CA GLU A 71 -16.04 6.19 -2.64
C GLU A 71 -14.98 7.28 -2.91
N HIS A 72 -14.04 7.49 -2.00
CA HIS A 72 -12.89 8.38 -2.23
C HIS A 72 -12.01 7.91 -3.39
N ALA A 73 -11.73 6.61 -3.51
CA ALA A 73 -10.96 6.08 -4.62
C ALA A 73 -11.72 6.24 -5.95
N LEU A 74 -13.01 5.89 -6.00
CA LEU A 74 -13.86 6.01 -7.18
C LEU A 74 -13.90 7.45 -7.71
N ALA A 75 -13.86 8.46 -6.83
CA ALA A 75 -13.78 9.86 -7.25
C ALA A 75 -12.45 10.20 -7.98
N LEU A 76 -11.35 9.52 -7.65
CA LEU A 76 -10.03 9.76 -8.22
C LEU A 76 -9.75 8.92 -9.47
N LEU A 77 -10.30 7.71 -9.56
CA LEU A 77 -10.00 6.77 -10.64
C LEU A 77 -10.21 7.30 -12.08
N PRO A 78 -11.19 8.18 -12.39
CA PRO A 78 -11.34 8.72 -13.74
C PRO A 78 -10.12 9.47 -14.27
N ARG A 79 -9.33 10.11 -13.40
CA ARG A 79 -8.09 10.81 -13.80
C ARG A 79 -7.01 9.88 -14.33
N PHE A 80 -7.12 8.58 -14.02
CA PHE A 80 -6.24 7.51 -14.48
C PHE A 80 -6.83 6.76 -15.68
N GLY A 81 -7.94 7.22 -16.26
CA GLY A 81 -8.55 6.59 -17.44
C GLY A 81 -9.51 5.44 -17.11
N PHE A 82 -9.92 5.29 -15.86
CA PHE A 82 -10.96 4.30 -15.50
C PHE A 82 -12.33 4.81 -15.94
N GLY A 83 -13.11 3.94 -16.59
CA GLY A 83 -14.52 4.19 -16.89
C GLY A 83 -15.39 3.65 -15.76
N ILE A 84 -16.14 4.51 -15.06
CA ILE A 84 -16.98 4.10 -13.94
C ILE A 84 -18.45 4.11 -14.36
N ASP A 85 -19.11 2.97 -14.18
CA ASP A 85 -20.56 2.81 -14.26
C ASP A 85 -21.10 2.39 -12.88
N THR A 86 -22.42 2.45 -12.73
CA THR A 86 -23.21 2.04 -11.56
C THR A 86 -22.85 0.65 -11.04
N LYS A 87 -22.53 -0.30 -11.91
CA LYS A 87 -22.31 -1.72 -11.56
C LYS A 87 -20.88 -2.20 -11.75
N ALA A 88 -20.05 -1.47 -12.47
CA ALA A 88 -18.72 -1.94 -12.85
C ALA A 88 -17.79 -0.78 -13.14
N VAL A 89 -16.51 -1.08 -13.02
CA VAL A 89 -15.42 -0.20 -13.42
C VAL A 89 -14.66 -0.88 -14.57
N VAL A 90 -14.48 -0.15 -15.66
CA VAL A 90 -13.60 -0.53 -16.77
C VAL A 90 -12.22 0.05 -16.50
N CYS A 91 -11.25 -0.82 -16.29
CA CYS A 91 -9.87 -0.47 -15.98
C CYS A 91 -9.11 -0.03 -17.25
N PRO A 92 -8.02 0.75 -17.12
CA PRO A 92 -7.20 1.18 -18.26
C PRO A 92 -6.56 0.04 -19.06
N ASP A 93 -6.40 -1.13 -18.46
CA ASP A 93 -5.91 -2.35 -19.10
C ASP A 93 -7.01 -3.19 -19.77
N GLY A 94 -8.25 -2.67 -19.82
CA GLY A 94 -9.40 -3.34 -20.43
C GLY A 94 -10.13 -4.33 -19.51
N ARG A 95 -9.63 -4.60 -18.30
CA ARG A 95 -10.36 -5.43 -17.33
C ARG A 95 -11.67 -4.75 -16.94
N LYS A 96 -12.67 -5.56 -16.62
CA LYS A 96 -13.95 -5.10 -16.06
C LYS A 96 -14.12 -5.67 -14.66
N VAL A 97 -14.06 -4.80 -13.67
CA VAL A 97 -14.23 -5.16 -12.25
C VAL A 97 -15.66 -4.83 -11.83
N MET A 98 -16.37 -5.79 -11.26
CA MET A 98 -17.70 -5.55 -10.72
C MET A 98 -17.61 -4.70 -9.45
N LEU A 99 -18.44 -3.66 -9.37
CA LEU A 99 -18.48 -2.75 -8.25
C LEU A 99 -19.36 -3.33 -7.14
N ASP A 100 -18.78 -4.19 -6.30
CA ASP A 100 -19.46 -4.80 -5.17
C ASP A 100 -19.24 -3.99 -3.88
N ARG A 101 -20.18 -3.08 -3.59
CA ARG A 101 -20.17 -2.27 -2.36
C ARG A 101 -20.37 -3.08 -1.08
N SER A 102 -20.79 -4.35 -1.16
CA SER A 102 -20.83 -5.22 0.01
C SER A 102 -19.44 -5.72 0.41
N GLN A 103 -18.50 -5.71 -0.54
CA GLN A 103 -17.08 -6.09 -0.37
C GLN A 103 -16.15 -4.96 -0.86
N PRO A 104 -16.14 -3.81 -0.17
CA PRO A 104 -15.50 -2.61 -0.70
C PRO A 104 -13.97 -2.73 -0.79
N LEU A 105 -13.29 -3.38 0.17
CA LEU A 105 -11.84 -3.58 0.10
C LEU A 105 -11.46 -4.56 -1.00
N TRP A 106 -12.28 -5.59 -1.21
CA TRP A 106 -12.07 -6.57 -2.26
C TRP A 106 -12.17 -5.90 -3.63
N THR A 107 -13.19 -5.06 -3.83
CA THR A 107 -13.34 -4.26 -5.04
C THR A 107 -12.12 -3.34 -5.25
N LEU A 108 -11.71 -2.59 -4.23
CA LEU A 108 -10.52 -1.74 -4.28
C LEU A 108 -9.26 -2.52 -4.66
N ALA A 109 -9.06 -3.69 -4.07
CA ALA A 109 -7.91 -4.55 -4.35
C ALA A 109 -7.83 -4.98 -5.82
N HIS A 110 -8.96 -5.05 -6.54
CA HIS A 110 -8.97 -5.35 -7.97
C HIS A 110 -8.79 -4.11 -8.86
N LEU A 111 -8.79 -2.90 -8.29
CA LEU A 111 -8.73 -1.64 -9.05
C LEU A 111 -7.37 -0.94 -8.96
N VAL A 112 -6.76 -0.87 -7.77
CA VAL A 112 -5.60 0.00 -7.51
C VAL A 112 -4.30 -0.80 -7.30
N GLN A 113 -3.15 -0.19 -7.65
CA GLN A 113 -1.82 -0.80 -7.49
C GLN A 113 -1.35 -0.83 -6.04
N GLU A 114 -1.83 0.10 -5.21
CA GLU A 114 -1.42 0.23 -3.83
C GLU A 114 -1.86 -0.98 -3.01
N ASP A 115 -0.97 -1.50 -2.17
CA ASP A 115 -1.43 -2.24 -1.00
C ASP A 115 -2.12 -1.24 -0.06
N LEU A 116 -3.28 -1.64 0.47
CA LEU A 116 -4.14 -0.79 1.28
C LEU A 116 -4.21 -1.35 2.69
N CYS A 117 -3.80 -0.57 3.68
CA CYS A 117 -3.85 -0.91 5.09
C CYS A 117 -4.75 0.09 5.83
N ILE A 118 -5.74 -0.39 6.56
CA ILE A 118 -6.71 0.43 7.29
C ILE A 118 -6.43 0.28 8.78
N LEU A 119 -6.20 1.41 9.44
CA LEU A 119 -5.91 1.46 10.85
C LEU A 119 -6.95 2.31 11.57
N GLN A 120 -7.66 1.71 12.52
CA GLN A 120 -8.63 2.41 13.36
C GLN A 120 -8.11 2.53 14.79
N LYS A 121 -8.43 3.66 15.43
CA LYS A 121 -8.00 3.91 16.79
C LYS A 121 -8.80 3.05 17.78
N ARG A 122 -8.09 2.29 18.61
CA ARG A 122 -8.65 1.48 19.72
C ARG A 122 -7.90 1.85 20.99
N GLY A 123 -8.55 2.59 21.89
CA GLY A 123 -7.86 3.22 23.02
C GLY A 123 -6.86 4.27 22.54
N ASP A 124 -5.59 4.15 22.94
CA ASP A 124 -4.53 5.10 22.60
C ASP A 124 -3.76 4.75 21.32
N GLU A 125 -3.98 3.57 20.74
CA GLU A 125 -3.23 3.05 19.61
C GLU A 125 -4.08 2.88 18.36
N HIS A 126 -3.43 2.93 17.19
CA HIS A 126 -4.07 2.56 15.93
C HIS A 126 -3.80 1.08 15.65
N VAL A 127 -4.86 0.33 15.37
CA VAL A 127 -4.82 -1.12 15.10
C VAL A 127 -5.08 -1.37 13.63
N LEU A 128 -4.23 -2.15 12.96
CA LEU A 128 -4.43 -2.59 11.59
C LEU A 128 -5.56 -3.62 11.56
N ASN A 129 -6.75 -3.24 11.12
CA ASN A 129 -7.95 -4.08 11.19
C ASN A 129 -8.61 -4.38 9.84
N ALA A 130 -8.01 -3.90 8.75
CA ALA A 130 -8.22 -4.43 7.41
C ALA A 130 -6.99 -4.16 6.54
N ALA A 131 -6.71 -5.06 5.60
CA ALA A 131 -5.69 -4.85 4.58
C ALA A 131 -5.93 -5.67 3.32
N ALA A 132 -5.58 -5.09 2.17
CA ALA A 132 -5.23 -5.80 0.95
C ALA A 132 -3.72 -5.60 0.73
N LEU A 133 -2.93 -6.58 1.17
CA LEU A 133 -1.46 -6.58 1.20
C LEU A 133 -0.94 -7.68 0.26
N CYS A 134 -0.97 -7.40 -1.04
CA CYS A 134 -0.55 -8.35 -2.06
C CYS A 134 0.96 -8.32 -2.28
N PHE A 135 1.62 -7.18 -2.09
CA PHE A 135 3.04 -7.01 -2.35
C PHE A 135 3.81 -6.66 -1.06
N PRO A 136 3.80 -7.50 -0.01
CA PRO A 136 4.59 -7.22 1.18
C PRO A 136 6.10 -7.26 0.90
N ALA A 137 6.85 -6.49 1.71
CA ALA A 137 8.30 -6.46 1.71
C ALA A 137 8.87 -6.99 3.04
N ASN A 138 9.11 -8.30 3.10
CA ASN A 138 9.68 -9.03 4.23
C ASN A 138 8.80 -9.09 5.50
N TRP A 139 7.48 -9.05 5.36
CA TRP A 139 6.54 -9.26 6.47
C TRP A 139 5.24 -9.91 6.01
N ARG A 140 4.56 -10.64 6.91
CA ARG A 140 3.31 -11.34 6.60
C ARG A 140 2.13 -10.58 7.18
N LEU A 141 1.03 -10.49 6.44
CA LEU A 141 -0.21 -9.88 6.94
C LEU A 141 -0.67 -10.55 8.25
N ALA A 142 -0.66 -11.88 8.28
CA ALA A 142 -1.07 -12.66 9.45
C ALA A 142 -0.30 -12.35 10.74
N ASP A 143 0.94 -11.85 10.63
CA ASP A 143 1.76 -11.51 11.80
C ASP A 143 1.44 -10.11 12.35
N LYS A 144 0.69 -9.28 11.60
CA LYS A 144 0.47 -7.85 11.86
C LYS A 144 -1.00 -7.45 11.96
N ILE A 145 -1.90 -8.23 11.37
CA ILE A 145 -3.32 -7.95 11.39
C ILE A 145 -3.90 -8.07 12.80
N GLU A 146 -4.83 -7.19 13.15
CA GLU A 146 -5.41 -7.01 14.49
C GLU A 146 -4.38 -6.66 15.59
N GLN A 147 -3.19 -6.18 15.20
CA GLN A 147 -2.17 -5.70 16.14
C GLN A 147 -2.07 -4.16 16.15
N PRO A 148 -1.71 -3.54 17.28
CA PRO A 148 -1.43 -2.11 17.34
C PRO A 148 -0.13 -1.73 16.63
N LEU A 149 -0.02 -0.47 16.19
CA LEU A 149 1.16 0.08 15.51
C LEU A 149 2.49 -0.23 16.19
N THR A 150 2.53 -0.21 17.53
CA THR A 150 3.74 -0.53 18.29
C THR A 150 4.15 -2.00 18.12
N ALA A 151 3.21 -2.93 18.27
CA ALA A 151 3.45 -4.37 18.10
C ALA A 151 3.82 -4.73 16.65
N ILE A 152 3.16 -4.10 15.66
CA ILE A 152 3.45 -4.30 14.24
C ILE A 152 4.93 -4.06 13.92
N HIS A 153 5.56 -3.07 14.56
CA HIS A 153 6.93 -2.68 14.26
C HIS A 153 7.99 -3.26 15.20
N SER A 154 7.60 -4.06 16.20
CA SER A 154 8.54 -4.67 17.17
C SER A 154 9.74 -5.41 16.54
N PRO A 155 9.64 -6.09 15.38
CA PRO A 155 10.79 -6.74 14.76
C PRO A 155 11.78 -5.81 14.04
N VAL A 156 11.49 -4.52 13.90
CA VAL A 156 12.33 -3.55 13.18
C VAL A 156 13.34 -2.96 14.17
N ALA A 157 14.62 -3.29 14.00
CA ALA A 157 15.68 -2.91 14.95
C ALA A 157 15.82 -1.39 15.14
N GLU A 158 15.63 -0.59 14.09
CA GLU A 158 15.68 0.88 14.20
C GLU A 158 14.42 1.48 14.83
N TYR A 159 13.33 0.70 14.99
CA TYR A 159 12.05 1.16 15.54
C TYR A 159 12.04 1.10 17.07
N ASN A 160 12.84 1.97 17.67
CA ASN A 160 12.89 2.12 19.13
C ASN A 160 11.65 2.87 19.69
N ALA A 161 11.57 2.95 21.02
CA ALA A 161 10.46 3.61 21.71
C ALA A 161 10.25 5.09 21.31
N ASP A 162 11.32 5.81 20.95
CA ASP A 162 11.21 7.21 20.51
C ASP A 162 10.62 7.32 19.10
N ILE A 163 11.01 6.41 18.19
CA ILE A 163 10.39 6.31 16.87
C ILE A 163 8.92 5.91 17.00
N ALA A 164 8.61 4.90 17.83
CA ALA A 164 7.25 4.47 18.09
C ALA A 164 6.36 5.65 18.56
N ARG A 165 6.86 6.46 19.51
CA ARG A 165 6.14 7.65 19.99
C ARG A 165 5.96 8.72 18.90
N ARG A 166 6.94 8.91 18.02
CA ARG A 166 6.86 9.84 16.88
C ARG A 166 5.83 9.39 15.86
N VAL A 167 5.81 8.09 15.52
CA VAL A 167 4.85 7.51 14.57
C VAL A 167 3.43 7.54 15.16
N GLN A 168 3.24 7.21 16.43
CA GLN A 168 1.92 7.32 17.05
C GLN A 168 1.41 8.77 17.04
N ARG A 169 2.27 9.76 17.33
CA ARG A 169 1.91 11.19 17.22
C ARG A 169 1.57 11.59 15.78
N LEU A 170 2.29 11.06 14.80
CA LEU A 170 2.01 11.29 13.38
C LEU A 170 0.60 10.80 13.03
N PHE A 171 0.26 9.56 13.39
CA PHE A 171 -1.06 9.00 13.16
C PHE A 171 -2.14 9.76 13.92
N ASN A 172 -1.91 10.13 15.19
CA ASN A 172 -2.84 11.00 15.94
C ASN A 172 -3.05 12.38 15.29
N GLY A 173 -2.04 12.91 14.58
CA GLY A 173 -2.03 14.27 14.06
C GLY A 173 -2.43 14.43 12.59
N VAL A 174 -2.51 13.33 11.81
CA VAL A 174 -2.90 13.39 10.40
C VAL A 174 -4.37 13.82 10.28
N ARG A 175 -4.63 14.82 9.43
CA ARG A 175 -5.95 15.45 9.26
C ARG A 175 -6.52 15.11 7.88
N ALA A 176 -7.85 15.03 7.80
CA ALA A 176 -8.53 14.87 6.53
C ALA A 176 -8.15 15.99 5.56
N GLY A 177 -7.98 15.65 4.28
CA GLY A 177 -7.51 16.57 3.23
C GLY A 177 -6.05 17.02 3.34
N ARG A 178 -5.29 16.54 4.34
CA ARG A 178 -3.86 16.86 4.51
C ARG A 178 -3.03 15.58 4.68
N PRO A 179 -3.01 14.71 3.66
CA PRO A 179 -2.24 13.48 3.73
C PRO A 179 -0.74 13.77 3.81
N LEU A 180 -0.03 12.78 4.31
CA LEU A 180 1.43 12.79 4.36
C LEU A 180 1.94 11.66 3.49
N TRP A 181 3.15 11.80 2.98
CA TRP A 181 3.82 10.69 2.30
C TRP A 181 5.26 10.54 2.78
N ARG A 182 5.80 9.35 2.58
CA ARG A 182 7.21 9.00 2.74
C ARG A 182 7.57 7.92 1.72
N PHE A 183 8.82 7.48 1.73
CA PHE A 183 9.20 6.26 1.05
C PHE A 183 10.18 5.44 1.86
N ASN A 184 10.23 4.13 1.58
CA ASN A 184 11.36 3.28 1.92
C ASN A 184 12.09 2.87 0.63
N LYS A 185 13.32 2.38 0.79
CA LYS A 185 14.11 1.86 -0.32
C LYS A 185 15.09 0.82 0.18
N LEU A 186 15.07 -0.35 -0.44
CA LEU A 186 15.89 -1.49 -0.07
C LEU A 186 16.36 -2.24 -1.33
N ARG A 187 17.42 -3.02 -1.15
CA ARG A 187 18.05 -3.84 -2.18
C ARG A 187 17.53 -5.27 -2.08
N TYR A 188 17.28 -5.90 -3.22
CA TYR A 188 16.73 -7.25 -3.30
C TYR A 188 17.47 -8.10 -4.35
N ALA A 189 17.58 -9.40 -4.06
CA ALA A 189 18.15 -10.38 -4.99
C ALA A 189 17.16 -10.84 -6.07
N ASP A 190 15.86 -10.72 -5.80
CA ASP A 190 14.80 -11.06 -6.75
C ASP A 190 13.80 -9.91 -6.91
N ALA A 191 13.15 -9.89 -8.07
CA ALA A 191 12.19 -8.86 -8.46
C ALA A 191 10.74 -9.21 -8.08
N ASP A 192 10.50 -10.29 -7.34
CA ASP A 192 9.13 -10.69 -7.02
C ASP A 192 8.47 -9.61 -6.15
N LEU A 193 7.21 -9.30 -6.45
CA LEU A 193 6.48 -8.28 -5.70
C LEU A 193 5.94 -8.84 -4.38
N HIS A 194 5.61 -10.14 -4.33
CA HIS A 194 5.06 -10.78 -3.14
C HIS A 194 6.16 -11.45 -2.30
N GLN A 195 6.77 -10.68 -1.40
CA GLN A 195 7.86 -11.16 -0.54
C GLN A 195 7.47 -11.14 0.94
N PRO A 196 6.62 -12.07 1.41
CA PRO A 196 6.13 -12.07 2.79
C PRO A 196 7.20 -12.49 3.83
N ARG A 197 8.37 -12.92 3.38
CA ARG A 197 9.49 -13.34 4.24
C ARG A 197 10.80 -12.85 3.66
N ARG A 198 11.73 -12.46 4.53
CA ARG A 198 13.10 -12.16 4.13
C ARG A 198 13.76 -13.41 3.58
N ARG A 199 14.24 -13.34 2.34
CA ARG A 199 15.12 -14.36 1.77
C ARG A 199 16.56 -14.06 2.19
N GLU A 200 17.25 -15.06 2.73
CA GLU A 200 18.70 -15.00 2.92
C GLU A 200 19.36 -15.05 1.54
N THR A 201 20.16 -14.06 1.18
CA THR A 201 20.75 -13.97 -0.16
C THR A 201 22.24 -13.66 -0.08
N GLY A 202 23.02 -14.44 -0.85
CA GLY A 202 24.47 -14.31 -0.99
C GLY A 202 24.83 -13.24 -2.00
N SER A 203 25.15 -12.04 -1.50
CA SER A 203 25.82 -10.90 -2.14
C SER A 203 25.23 -10.19 -3.37
N ASP A 204 24.56 -10.83 -4.33
CA ASP A 204 24.01 -10.08 -5.48
C ASP A 204 22.57 -9.63 -5.22
N MET A 205 22.36 -8.32 -5.27
CA MET A 205 21.07 -7.67 -5.05
C MET A 205 20.85 -6.65 -6.18
N PRO A 206 20.57 -7.10 -7.42
CA PRO A 206 20.53 -6.25 -8.61
C PRO A 206 19.20 -5.52 -8.78
N PHE A 207 18.31 -5.60 -7.79
CA PHE A 207 17.04 -4.89 -7.80
C PHE A 207 16.98 -3.87 -6.68
N THR A 208 16.50 -2.69 -7.04
CA THR A 208 16.09 -1.68 -6.07
C THR A 208 14.58 -1.68 -5.99
N ARG A 209 14.06 -1.96 -4.78
CA ARG A 209 12.63 -1.84 -4.46
C ARG A 209 12.42 -0.59 -3.61
N SER A 210 11.44 0.22 -3.99
CA SER A 210 11.04 1.40 -3.24
C SER A 210 9.53 1.44 -3.10
N GLU A 211 9.05 1.72 -1.89
CA GLU A 211 7.62 1.86 -1.63
C GLU A 211 7.30 3.30 -1.31
N ARG A 212 6.44 3.93 -2.12
CA ARG A 212 5.84 5.22 -1.77
C ARG A 212 4.68 4.94 -0.83
N GLN A 213 4.72 5.56 0.33
CA GLN A 213 3.79 5.29 1.40
C GLN A 213 3.03 6.56 1.77
N CYS A 214 1.71 6.56 1.63
CA CYS A 214 0.86 7.67 2.06
C CYS A 214 0.11 7.32 3.35
N ILE A 215 -0.09 8.34 4.18
CA ILE A 215 -0.88 8.29 5.41
C ILE A 215 -1.95 9.35 5.27
N LEU A 216 -3.22 8.95 5.21
CA LEU A 216 -4.35 9.85 5.09
C LEU A 216 -5.43 9.53 6.13
N ARG A 217 -6.18 10.56 6.54
CA ARG A 217 -7.34 10.42 7.42
C ARG A 217 -8.61 10.49 6.59
N LEU A 218 -9.48 9.50 6.76
CA LEU A 218 -10.82 9.52 6.20
C LEU A 218 -11.72 10.48 7.01
N PRO A 219 -12.46 11.39 6.35
CA PRO A 219 -13.23 12.45 7.03
C PRO A 219 -14.42 11.96 7.88
N GLU A 220 -15.07 10.86 7.53
CA GLU A 220 -16.29 10.37 8.19
C GLU A 220 -15.99 9.32 9.25
N SER A 221 -15.24 8.27 8.89
CA SER A 221 -14.90 7.17 9.81
C SER A 221 -13.77 7.49 10.77
N ASP A 222 -13.07 8.59 10.55
CA ASP A 222 -11.81 8.94 11.21
C ASP A 222 -10.78 7.78 11.11
N ALA A 223 -10.86 6.88 10.14
CA ALA A 223 -9.83 5.85 9.99
C ALA A 223 -8.57 6.42 9.34
N VAL A 224 -7.40 5.89 9.71
CA VAL A 224 -6.16 6.16 9.00
C VAL A 224 -5.99 5.11 7.91
N VAL A 225 -5.80 5.55 6.68
CA VAL A 225 -5.44 4.70 5.55
C VAL A 225 -3.94 4.85 5.31
N PHE A 226 -3.27 3.72 5.18
CA PHE A 226 -1.87 3.62 4.81
C PHE A 226 -1.79 2.92 3.46
N THR A 227 -1.43 3.67 2.41
CA THR A 227 -1.28 3.13 1.07
C THR A 227 0.19 2.90 0.76
N ILE A 228 0.49 1.85 0.00
CA ILE A 228 1.86 1.43 -0.32
C ILE A 228 1.92 1.15 -1.83
N HIS A 229 2.49 2.08 -2.60
CA HIS A 229 2.75 1.88 -4.02
C HIS A 229 4.16 1.34 -4.22
N THR A 230 4.28 0.16 -4.82
CA THR A 230 5.55 -0.56 -4.93
C THR A 230 6.19 -0.39 -6.31
N TYR A 231 7.42 0.11 -6.30
CA TYR A 231 8.33 0.15 -7.43
C TYR A 231 9.42 -0.91 -7.28
N VAL A 232 9.73 -1.62 -8.35
CA VAL A 232 10.90 -2.49 -8.48
C VAL A 232 11.60 -2.13 -9.79
N VAL A 233 12.88 -1.79 -9.71
CA VAL A 233 13.73 -1.52 -10.88
C VAL A 233 14.95 -2.42 -10.83
N ARG A 234 15.50 -2.74 -12.00
CA ARG A 234 16.82 -3.36 -12.10
C ARG A 234 17.89 -2.27 -12.11
N ASP A 235 18.96 -2.49 -11.36
CA ASP A 235 20.07 -1.55 -11.34
C ASP A 235 20.85 -1.61 -12.65
N GLY A 236 21.22 -0.43 -13.16
CA GLY A 236 21.86 -0.31 -14.47
C GLY A 236 20.89 0.00 -15.61
N ASP A 237 19.58 -0.18 -15.43
CA ASP A 237 18.55 0.32 -16.36
C ASP A 237 18.19 1.80 -16.07
N THR A 238 18.65 2.34 -14.94
CA THR A 238 18.67 3.76 -14.62
C THR A 238 19.81 4.47 -15.37
N VAL A 239 19.76 4.52 -16.69
CA VAL A 239 20.70 5.35 -17.48
C VAL A 239 19.95 6.60 -17.96
N ALA A 240 20.49 7.75 -17.53
CA ALA A 240 20.33 9.13 -18.02
C ALA A 240 19.00 9.53 -18.69
#